data_AF-A0A9P0LST4-F1
#
_entry.id   AF-A0A9P0LST4-F1
#
_cell.length_a   1.000
_cell.length_b   1.000
_cell.length_c   1.000
_cell.angle_alpha   90.00
_cell.angle_beta   90.00
_cell.angle_gamma   90.00
#
_symmetry.space_group_name_H-M   'P 1'
#
loop_
_entity.id
_entity.type
_entity.pdbx_description
1 polymer ?
#
loop_
_entity_poly.entity_id
_entity_poly.type
_entity_poly.pdbx_seq_one_letter_code
_entity_poly.pdbx_strand_id
1 'polypeptide(L)'
;MRRFLYFSLYGWGVPLLLTSLPALFHYKDVLPAPIRVEVAVTKCIIEKRDGNYAEIVFRIIPLTIIQVADIILFVKTIRYCLKVRKDIQKLSENNSKKKRFSVKQERLVLVIKLSVTMGMLFLFELISSFVDFKMNPTTANIEIIWDVINCLQGLFIFIIFVCKKKTFEGCKKRIDIDRLRKISLTSNTRVTSVPASTRRIR
;
A
#
# COMPACT_ATOMS: atom_id res chain seq x y z
N MET A 1 15.41 12.31 8.62
CA MET A 1 16.19 11.14 8.17
C MET A 1 16.10 9.93 9.11
N ARG A 2 16.46 10.04 10.40
CA ARG A 2 16.47 8.87 11.32
C ARG A 2 15.16 8.05 11.39
N ARG A 3 14.00 8.71 11.43
CA ARG A 3 12.69 8.04 11.41
C ARG A 3 12.43 7.26 10.11
N PHE A 4 12.87 7.80 8.97
CA PHE A 4 12.70 7.15 7.67
C PHE A 4 13.53 5.87 7.59
N LEU A 5 14.81 5.93 7.98
CA LEU A 5 15.68 4.76 8.02
C LEU A 5 15.13 3.66 8.92
N TYR A 6 14.59 4.02 10.09
CA TYR A 6 13.98 3.04 11.00
C TYR A 6 12.75 2.36 10.37
N PHE A 7 11.85 3.13 9.77
CA PHE A 7 10.67 2.58 9.09
C PHE A 7 11.06 1.74 7.86
N SER A 8 12.09 2.13 7.12
CA SER A 8 12.62 1.34 5.99
C SER A 8 13.26 0.04 6.48
N LEU A 9 14.11 0.09 7.50
CA LEU A 9 14.74 -1.11 8.06
C LEU A 9 13.68 -2.09 8.56
N TYR A 10 12.62 -1.59 9.21
CA TYR A 10 11.50 -2.42 9.64
C TYR A 10 10.73 -3.01 8.44
N GLY A 11 10.42 -2.19 7.43
CA GLY A 11 9.66 -2.62 6.26
C GLY A 11 10.38 -3.63 5.37
N TRP A 12 11.71 -3.56 5.27
CA TRP A 12 12.52 -4.47 4.45
C TRP A 12 13.08 -5.64 5.28
N GLY A 13 13.55 -5.35 6.49
CA GLY A 13 14.20 -6.31 7.36
C GLY A 13 13.26 -7.37 7.90
N VAL A 14 12.02 -7.00 8.27
CA VAL A 14 11.05 -7.97 8.81
C VAL A 14 10.65 -9.02 7.76
N PRO A 15 10.26 -8.67 6.52
CA PRO A 15 10.01 -9.66 5.48
C PRO A 15 11.24 -10.50 5.13
N LEU A 16 12.42 -9.89 5.02
CA LEU A 16 13.66 -10.63 4.75
C LEU A 16 13.97 -11.64 5.85
N LEU A 17 13.75 -11.27 7.12
CA LEU A 17 13.96 -12.17 8.24
C LEU A 17 12.95 -13.33 8.21
N LEU A 18 11.67 -13.03 7.98
CA LEU A 18 10.58 -14.00 7.89
C LEU A 18 10.77 -15.00 6.74
N THR A 19 11.37 -14.60 5.61
CA THR A 19 11.62 -15.49 4.46
C THR A 19 12.96 -16.21 4.53
N SER A 20 14.02 -15.55 5.04
CA SER A 20 15.36 -16.14 5.15
C SER A 20 15.46 -17.20 6.24
N LEU A 21 14.72 -17.08 7.35
CA LEU A 21 14.71 -18.07 8.43
C LEU A 21 14.27 -19.47 7.95
N PRO A 22 13.08 -19.63 7.33
CA PRO A 22 12.66 -20.92 6.76
C PRO A 22 13.63 -21.43 5.69
N ALA A 23 14.20 -20.56 4.85
CA ALA A 23 15.15 -20.94 3.81
C ALA A 23 16.48 -21.47 4.38
N LEU A 24 16.99 -20.84 5.45
CA LEU A 24 18.20 -21.29 6.15
C LEU A 24 17.96 -22.64 6.82
N PHE A 25 16.79 -22.80 7.44
CA PHE A 25 16.37 -24.04 8.07
C PHE A 25 16.18 -25.19 7.08
N HIS A 26 15.70 -24.91 5.87
CA HIS A 26 15.66 -25.86 4.77
C HIS A 26 17.07 -26.30 4.35
N TYR A 27 18.02 -25.37 4.21
CA TYR A 27 19.39 -25.70 3.79
C TYR A 27 20.20 -26.47 4.85
N LYS A 28 19.96 -26.18 6.13
CA LYS A 28 20.72 -26.77 7.23
C LYS A 28 20.17 -28.11 7.74
N ASP A 29 18.97 -28.51 7.31
CA ASP A 29 18.32 -29.77 7.70
C ASP A 29 18.28 -30.00 9.24
N VAL A 30 18.13 -28.90 9.99
CA VAL A 30 18.22 -28.90 11.47
C VAL A 30 16.89 -29.24 12.14
N LEU A 31 15.75 -29.10 11.45
CA LEU A 31 14.44 -29.30 12.08
C LEU A 31 13.99 -30.77 12.09
N PRO A 32 13.35 -31.21 13.19
CA PRO A 32 12.79 -32.55 13.28
C PRO A 32 11.66 -32.74 12.26
N ALA A 33 11.43 -34.00 11.86
CA ALA A 33 10.45 -34.40 10.84
C ALA A 33 9.09 -33.66 10.85
N PRO A 34 8.43 -33.38 12.01
CA PRO A 34 7.13 -32.68 12.02
C PRO A 34 7.18 -31.18 11.67
N ILE A 35 8.35 -30.55 11.62
CA ILE A 35 8.51 -29.12 11.29
C ILE A 35 9.58 -28.93 10.21
N ARG A 36 9.94 -30.00 9.48
CA ARG A 36 10.94 -29.91 8.44
C ARG A 36 10.40 -29.04 7.30
N VAL A 37 11.09 -27.94 7.06
CA VAL A 37 10.75 -27.02 5.98
C VAL A 37 11.19 -27.68 4.68
N GLU A 38 10.27 -28.27 3.93
CA GLU A 38 10.53 -28.78 2.59
C GLU A 38 9.93 -27.78 1.59
N VAL A 39 10.79 -27.04 0.90
CA VAL A 39 10.37 -26.08 -0.14
C VAL A 39 10.51 -26.77 -1.50
N ALA A 40 9.55 -26.55 -2.40
CA ALA A 40 9.64 -26.96 -3.82
C ALA A 40 9.67 -28.47 -4.10
N VAL A 41 8.96 -29.29 -3.31
CA VAL A 41 8.78 -30.72 -3.61
C VAL A 41 7.73 -30.95 -4.71
N THR A 42 6.57 -30.28 -4.61
CA THR A 42 5.46 -30.40 -5.58
C THR A 42 4.93 -29.04 -6.05
N LYS A 43 5.01 -28.00 -5.21
CA LYS A 43 4.75 -26.59 -5.53
C LYS A 43 5.90 -25.73 -5.01
N CYS A 44 6.13 -24.57 -5.63
CA CYS A 44 7.14 -23.58 -5.19
C CYS A 44 6.77 -22.84 -3.88
N ILE A 45 6.02 -23.50 -2.99
CA ILE A 45 5.49 -22.99 -1.73
C ILE A 45 5.62 -24.11 -0.67
N ILE A 46 5.72 -23.74 0.60
CA ILE A 46 5.67 -24.69 1.73
C ILE A 46 4.27 -25.32 1.74
N GLU A 47 4.18 -26.61 1.43
CA GLU A 47 2.89 -27.30 1.30
C GLU A 47 2.38 -27.83 2.64
N LYS A 48 1.06 -27.73 2.83
CA LYS A 48 0.31 -28.47 3.86
C LYS A 48 0.46 -29.95 3.56
N ARG A 49 1.18 -30.68 4.41
CA ARG A 49 1.30 -32.13 4.31
C ARG A 49 0.90 -32.75 5.63
N ASP A 50 0.15 -33.84 5.59
CA ASP A 50 -0.26 -34.55 6.81
C ASP A 50 0.98 -35.00 7.58
N GLY A 51 1.12 -34.49 8.81
CA GLY A 51 2.30 -34.71 9.65
C GLY A 51 3.40 -33.64 9.58
N ASN A 52 3.29 -32.63 8.69
CA ASN A 52 4.20 -31.49 8.63
C ASN A 52 3.49 -30.16 8.96
N TYR A 53 3.89 -29.55 10.07
CA TYR A 53 3.34 -28.28 10.56
C TYR A 53 4.15 -27.06 10.11
N ALA A 54 5.17 -27.22 9.27
CA ALA A 54 6.04 -26.14 8.83
C ALA A 54 5.28 -25.01 8.13
N GLU A 55 4.29 -25.31 7.28
CA GLU A 55 3.47 -24.26 6.64
C GLU A 55 2.71 -23.44 7.69
N ILE A 56 2.10 -24.12 8.65
CA ILE A 56 1.32 -23.45 9.69
C ILE A 56 2.23 -22.52 10.50
N VAL A 57 3.40 -23.02 10.93
CA VAL A 57 4.31 -22.28 11.80
C VAL A 57 4.98 -21.10 11.09
N PHE A 58 5.48 -21.30 9.88
CA PHE A 58 6.31 -20.31 9.20
C PHE A 58 5.53 -19.38 8.25
N ARG A 59 4.36 -19.82 7.76
CA ARG A 59 3.55 -19.02 6.81
C ARG A 59 2.25 -18.55 7.44
N ILE A 60 1.44 -19.46 7.99
CA ILE A 60 0.08 -19.11 8.45
C ILE A 60 0.13 -18.29 9.74
N ILE A 61 0.91 -18.67 10.75
CA ILE A 61 0.95 -17.95 12.03
C ILE A 61 1.39 -16.49 11.83
N PRO A 62 2.52 -16.17 11.18
CA PRO A 62 2.94 -14.79 10.97
C PRO A 62 1.92 -13.98 10.16
N LEU A 63 1.32 -14.59 9.13
CA LEU A 63 0.30 -13.96 8.31
C LEU A 63 -0.94 -13.62 9.13
N THR A 64 -1.43 -14.56 9.95
CA THR A 64 -2.58 -14.36 10.85
C THR A 64 -2.33 -13.23 11.84
N ILE A 65 -1.14 -13.17 12.44
CA ILE A 65 -0.78 -12.12 13.41
C ILE A 65 -0.83 -10.74 12.76
N ILE A 66 -0.23 -10.59 11.57
CA ILE A 66 -0.23 -9.32 10.82
C ILE A 66 -1.68 -8.95 10.48
N GLN A 67 -2.48 -9.92 10.06
CA GLN A 67 -3.85 -9.71 9.65
C GLN A 67 -4.76 -9.27 10.81
N VAL A 68 -4.60 -9.87 12.00
CA VAL A 68 -5.29 -9.46 13.22
C VAL A 68 -4.87 -8.05 13.65
N ALA A 69 -3.58 -7.75 13.58
CA ALA A 69 -3.07 -6.41 13.90
C ALA A 69 -3.68 -5.34 12.97
N ASP A 70 -3.78 -5.61 11.67
CA ASP A 70 -4.40 -4.69 10.71
C ASP A 70 -5.88 -4.45 11.02
N ILE A 71 -6.66 -5.48 11.37
CA ILE A 71 -8.07 -5.32 11.80
C ILE A 71 -8.17 -4.42 13.02
N ILE A 72 -7.34 -4.64 14.04
CA ILE A 72 -7.37 -3.83 15.27
C ILE A 72 -7.08 -2.36 14.95
N LEU A 73 -6.06 -2.10 14.13
CA LEU A 73 -5.70 -0.76 13.69
C LEU A 73 -6.81 -0.12 12.85
N PHE A 74 -7.45 -0.90 11.99
CA PHE A 74 -8.57 -0.46 11.17
C PHE A 74 -9.76 -0.01 12.02
N VAL A 75 -10.19 -0.85 12.98
CA VAL A 75 -11.30 -0.52 13.89
C VAL A 75 -11.00 0.74 14.71
N LYS A 76 -9.78 0.86 15.26
CA LYS A 76 -9.35 2.06 15.98
C LYS A 76 -9.38 3.30 15.07
N THR A 77 -8.93 3.16 13.83
CA THR A 77 -8.89 4.24 12.85
C THR A 77 -10.28 4.69 12.45
N ILE A 78 -11.23 3.77 12.22
CA ILE A 78 -12.63 4.10 11.95
C ILE A 78 -13.25 4.83 13.12
N ARG A 79 -13.12 4.30 14.35
CA ARG A 79 -13.68 4.96 15.54
C ARG A 79 -13.12 6.36 15.74
N TYR A 80 -11.81 6.52 15.55
CA TYR A 80 -11.17 7.84 15.60
C TYR A 80 -11.73 8.77 14.51
N CYS A 81 -11.87 8.29 13.28
CA CYS A 81 -12.44 9.04 12.18
C CYS A 81 -13.88 9.51 12.49
N LEU A 82 -14.74 8.61 12.98
CA LEU A 82 -16.12 8.93 13.34
C LEU A 82 -16.19 9.95 14.48
N LYS A 83 -15.35 9.79 15.52
CA LYS A 83 -15.27 10.75 16.63
C LYS A 83 -14.86 12.14 16.14
N VAL A 84 -13.79 12.20 15.35
CA VAL A 84 -13.29 13.47 14.80
C VAL A 84 -14.31 14.14 13.88
N ARG A 85 -15.04 13.38 13.04
CA ARG A 85 -16.12 13.94 12.20
C ARG A 85 -17.23 14.57 13.05
N LYS A 86 -17.62 13.95 14.15
CA LYS A 86 -18.61 14.49 15.10
C LYS A 86 -18.10 15.75 15.80
N ASP A 87 -16.84 15.78 16.21
CA ASP A 87 -16.23 16.94 16.88
C ASP A 87 -16.14 18.16 15.94
N ILE A 88 -15.86 17.94 14.64
CA ILE A 88 -15.81 19.02 13.64
C ILE A 88 -17.19 19.62 13.37
N GLN A 89 -18.25 18.80 13.30
CA GLN A 89 -19.61 19.29 13.10
C GLN A 89 -20.05 20.24 14.24
N LYS A 90 -19.44 20.10 15.42
CA LYS A 90 -19.69 20.93 16.60
C LYS A 90 -18.82 22.20 16.68
N LEU A 91 -17.76 22.33 15.88
CA LEU A 91 -16.72 23.38 16.01
C LEU A 91 -16.58 24.27 14.76
N SER A 92 -17.67 24.47 14.01
CA SER A 92 -17.70 25.02 12.64
C SER A 92 -17.19 26.46 12.43
N GLU A 93 -16.60 27.15 13.41
CA GLU A 93 -16.27 28.58 13.28
C GLU A 93 -14.81 28.90 12.90
N ASN A 94 -13.85 27.96 12.98
CA ASN A 94 -12.43 28.29 12.79
C ASN A 94 -11.76 27.69 11.54
N ASN A 95 -11.59 28.52 10.50
CA ASN A 95 -11.01 28.16 9.19
C ASN A 95 -9.55 27.63 9.24
N SER A 96 -8.74 28.08 10.19
CA SER A 96 -7.33 27.65 10.34
C SER A 96 -7.20 26.21 10.83
N LYS A 97 -8.09 25.80 11.76
CA LYS A 97 -8.19 24.41 12.23
C LYS A 97 -8.66 23.50 11.09
N LYS A 98 -9.57 23.94 10.23
CA LYS A 98 -10.08 23.18 9.08
C LYS A 98 -8.96 22.70 8.12
N LYS A 99 -7.97 23.57 7.80
CA LYS A 99 -6.88 23.26 6.86
C LYS A 99 -5.81 22.31 7.42
N ARG A 100 -5.42 22.45 8.70
CA ARG A 100 -4.46 21.52 9.33
C ARG A 100 -5.07 20.12 9.52
N PHE A 101 -6.40 20.04 9.64
CA PHE A 101 -7.13 18.80 9.84
C PHE A 101 -7.48 18.08 8.53
N SER A 102 -7.67 18.77 7.40
CA SER A 102 -7.81 18.09 6.10
C SER A 102 -6.58 17.23 5.76
N VAL A 103 -5.38 17.69 6.11
CA VAL A 103 -4.13 16.92 5.97
C VAL A 103 -4.13 15.68 6.87
N LYS A 104 -4.64 15.76 8.11
CA LYS A 104 -4.77 14.60 8.99
C LYS A 104 -5.81 13.61 8.46
N GLN A 105 -6.95 14.10 7.97
CA GLN A 105 -7.99 13.27 7.38
C GLN A 105 -7.51 12.57 6.11
N GLU A 106 -6.74 13.25 5.26
CA GLU A 106 -6.15 12.63 4.06
C GLU A 106 -5.19 11.49 4.42
N ARG A 107 -4.36 11.68 5.46
CA ARG A 107 -3.48 10.61 5.98
C ARG A 107 -4.29 9.43 6.55
N LEU A 108 -5.36 9.69 7.28
CA LEU A 108 -6.23 8.63 7.82
C LEU A 108 -6.96 7.87 6.72
N VAL A 109 -7.48 8.57 5.71
CA VAL A 109 -8.09 7.94 4.53
C VAL A 109 -7.08 7.07 3.78
N LEU A 110 -5.81 7.51 3.72
CA LEU A 110 -4.73 6.72 3.14
C LEU A 110 -4.50 5.43 3.93
N VAL A 111 -4.40 5.51 5.27
CA VAL A 111 -4.25 4.34 6.15
C VAL A 111 -5.45 3.38 6.02
N ILE A 112 -6.69 3.89 6.02
CA ILE A 112 -7.91 3.09 5.82
C ILE A 112 -7.87 2.36 4.49
N LYS A 113 -7.50 3.04 3.40
CA LYS A 113 -7.38 2.43 2.07
C LYS A 113 -6.34 1.30 2.06
N LEU A 114 -5.18 1.52 2.67
CA LEU A 114 -4.14 0.51 2.78
C LEU A 114 -4.65 -0.72 3.56
N SER A 115 -5.27 -0.53 4.72
CA SER A 115 -5.80 -1.62 5.54
C SER A 115 -6.95 -2.38 4.85
N VAL A 116 -7.85 -1.71 4.13
CA VAL A 116 -8.93 -2.44 3.41
C VAL A 116 -8.34 -3.28 2.28
N THR A 117 -7.46 -2.69 1.48
CA THR A 117 -6.93 -3.39 0.30
C THR A 117 -5.95 -4.49 0.68
N MET A 118 -5.16 -4.35 1.74
CA MET A 118 -4.25 -5.41 2.19
C MET A 118 -4.91 -6.37 3.18
N GLY A 119 -5.76 -5.90 4.08
CA GLY A 119 -6.31 -6.75 5.12
C GLY A 119 -7.53 -7.56 4.67
N MET A 120 -8.58 -6.89 4.20
CA MET A 120 -9.85 -7.56 3.93
C MET A 120 -9.78 -8.55 2.76
N LEU A 121 -8.93 -8.26 1.77
CA LEU A 121 -8.72 -9.14 0.62
C LEU A 121 -7.93 -10.41 1.00
N PHE A 122 -6.95 -10.29 1.90
CA PHE A 122 -6.18 -11.43 2.41
C PHE A 122 -6.92 -12.23 3.47
N LEU A 123 -7.95 -11.68 4.12
CA LEU A 123 -8.75 -12.44 5.10
C LEU A 123 -9.41 -13.67 4.48
N PHE A 124 -9.85 -13.58 3.24
CA PHE A 124 -10.47 -14.72 2.57
C PHE A 124 -9.44 -15.82 2.25
N GLU A 125 -8.22 -15.45 1.80
CA GLU A 125 -7.12 -16.42 1.63
C GLU A 125 -6.73 -17.06 2.95
N LEU A 126 -6.78 -16.30 4.04
CA LEU A 126 -6.53 -16.84 5.37
C LEU A 126 -7.60 -17.89 5.73
N ILE A 127 -8.87 -17.59 5.48
CA ILE A 127 -9.97 -18.52 5.74
C ILE A 127 -9.88 -19.77 4.84
N SER A 128 -9.53 -19.62 3.55
CA SER A 128 -9.33 -20.77 2.65
C SER A 128 -8.14 -21.64 3.05
N SER A 129 -7.14 -21.07 3.71
CA SER A 129 -6.03 -21.84 4.26
C SER A 129 -6.42 -22.70 5.48
N PHE A 130 -7.42 -22.26 6.26
CA PHE A 130 -7.94 -23.01 7.42
C PHE A 130 -9.05 -23.99 7.08
N VAL A 131 -9.88 -23.70 6.06
CA VAL A 131 -11.04 -24.51 5.69
C VAL A 131 -10.79 -25.20 4.35
N ASP A 132 -10.88 -26.53 4.31
CA ASP A 132 -10.74 -27.30 3.06
C ASP A 132 -11.98 -27.10 2.16
N PHE A 133 -11.94 -26.06 1.34
CA PHE A 133 -13.00 -25.67 0.41
C PHE A 133 -13.24 -26.67 -0.74
N LYS A 134 -12.36 -27.67 -0.89
CA LYS A 134 -12.51 -28.77 -1.84
C LYS A 134 -13.67 -29.73 -1.55
N MET A 135 -14.24 -29.71 -0.34
CA MET A 135 -15.37 -30.61 -0.03
C MET A 135 -16.69 -30.22 -0.69
N ASN A 136 -16.86 -28.95 -1.09
CA ASN A 136 -18.12 -28.47 -1.67
C ASN A 136 -17.88 -27.73 -3.00
N PRO A 137 -18.61 -28.08 -4.08
CA PRO A 137 -18.44 -27.44 -5.39
C PRO A 137 -18.76 -25.94 -5.36
N THR A 138 -19.69 -25.52 -4.49
CA THR A 138 -20.04 -24.12 -4.28
C THR A 138 -18.86 -23.32 -3.75
N THR A 139 -18.05 -23.91 -2.87
CA THR A 139 -16.96 -23.19 -2.21
C THR A 139 -15.72 -23.08 -3.08
N ALA A 140 -15.48 -24.09 -3.94
CA ALA A 140 -14.47 -24.02 -4.98
C ALA A 140 -14.70 -22.85 -5.97
N ASN A 141 -15.97 -22.60 -6.34
CA ASN A 141 -16.30 -21.47 -7.22
C ASN A 141 -16.02 -20.11 -6.55
N ILE A 142 -16.28 -20.00 -5.24
CA ILE A 142 -16.01 -18.76 -4.48
C ILE A 142 -14.50 -18.53 -4.36
N GLU A 143 -13.71 -19.58 -4.17
CA GLU A 143 -12.24 -19.52 -4.12
C GLU A 143 -11.66 -18.96 -5.43
N ILE A 144 -12.12 -19.47 -6.59
CA ILE A 144 -11.69 -18.98 -7.90
C ILE A 144 -12.01 -17.50 -8.10
N ILE A 145 -13.23 -17.06 -7.75
CA ILE A 145 -13.62 -15.65 -7.88
C ILE A 145 -12.70 -14.77 -7.04
N TRP A 146 -12.37 -15.21 -5.83
CA TRP A 146 -11.55 -14.43 -4.93
C TRP A 146 -10.08 -14.38 -5.36
N ASP A 147 -9.54 -15.48 -5.86
CA ASP A 147 -8.20 -15.54 -6.45
C ASP A 147 -8.06 -14.54 -7.61
N VAL A 148 -9.08 -14.41 -8.45
CA VAL A 148 -9.11 -13.40 -9.53
C VAL A 148 -9.11 -11.98 -8.97
N ILE A 149 -9.89 -11.71 -7.92
CA ILE A 149 -9.92 -10.39 -7.25
C ILE A 149 -8.55 -10.06 -6.66
N ASN A 150 -7.89 -11.05 -6.03
CA ASN A 150 -6.55 -10.87 -5.47
C ASN A 150 -5.49 -10.67 -6.55
N CYS A 151 -5.59 -11.33 -7.70
CA CYS A 151 -4.72 -11.05 -8.84
C CYS A 151 -4.91 -9.62 -9.38
N LEU A 152 -6.15 -9.11 -9.35
CA LEU A 152 -6.48 -7.74 -9.74
C LEU A 152 -6.23 -6.71 -8.62
N GLN A 153 -5.79 -7.12 -7.44
CA GLN A 153 -5.53 -6.24 -6.31
C GLN A 153 -4.58 -5.10 -6.66
N GLY A 154 -3.52 -5.38 -7.41
CA GLY A 154 -2.58 -4.37 -7.89
C GLY A 154 -3.25 -3.27 -8.72
N LEU A 155 -4.22 -3.65 -9.57
CA LEU A 155 -5.02 -2.73 -10.36
C LEU A 155 -5.94 -1.88 -9.47
N PHE A 156 -6.60 -2.49 -8.48
CA PHE A 156 -7.43 -1.76 -7.52
C PHE A 156 -6.62 -0.73 -6.73
N ILE A 157 -5.43 -1.10 -6.24
CA ILE A 157 -4.49 -0.19 -5.58
C ILE A 157 -4.14 0.97 -6.53
N PHE A 158 -3.76 0.66 -7.76
CA PHE A 158 -3.41 1.68 -8.76
C PHE A 158 -4.55 2.69 -8.95
N ILE A 159 -5.78 2.22 -9.16
CA ILE A 159 -6.95 3.08 -9.35
C ILE A 159 -7.23 3.91 -8.08
N ILE A 160 -7.16 3.31 -6.89
CA ILE A 160 -7.48 3.97 -5.62
C ILE A 160 -6.47 5.06 -5.24
N PHE A 161 -5.18 4.86 -5.54
CA PHE A 161 -4.10 5.76 -5.15
C PHE A 161 -3.71 6.74 -6.26
N VAL A 162 -3.62 6.28 -7.51
CA VAL A 162 -3.11 7.07 -8.64
C VAL A 162 -4.24 7.84 -9.32
N CYS A 163 -5.39 7.21 -9.57
CA CYS A 163 -6.53 7.82 -10.29
C CYS A 163 -7.37 8.80 -9.44
N LYS A 164 -6.77 9.46 -8.44
CA LYS A 164 -7.44 10.53 -7.69
C LYS A 164 -7.52 11.81 -8.54
N LYS A 165 -8.68 12.47 -8.56
CA LYS A 165 -8.89 13.78 -9.22
C LYS A 165 -7.79 14.80 -8.86
N LYS A 166 -7.36 14.85 -7.60
CA LYS A 166 -6.25 15.72 -7.16
C LYS A 166 -4.90 15.39 -7.82
N THR A 167 -4.60 14.12 -8.06
CA THR A 167 -3.37 13.69 -8.75
C THR A 167 -3.44 14.07 -10.23
N PHE A 168 -4.60 13.87 -10.86
CA PHE A 168 -4.83 14.26 -12.25
C PHE A 168 -4.77 15.78 -12.46
N GLU A 169 -5.37 16.57 -11.55
CA GLU A 169 -5.26 18.03 -11.54
C GLU A 169 -3.83 18.51 -11.29
N GLY A 170 -3.08 17.82 -10.42
CA GLY A 170 -1.65 18.09 -10.20
C GLY A 170 -0.80 17.82 -11.44
N CYS A 171 -1.03 16.70 -12.12
CA CYS A 171 -0.38 16.37 -13.39
C CYS A 171 -0.75 17.38 -14.48
N LYS A 172 -2.03 17.73 -14.62
CA LYS A 172 -2.49 18.73 -15.59
C LYS A 172 -1.83 20.08 -15.34
N LYS A 173 -1.76 20.54 -14.08
CA LYS A 173 -1.07 21.79 -13.70
C LYS A 173 0.43 21.75 -14.00
N ARG A 174 1.11 20.62 -13.76
CA ARG A 174 2.54 20.46 -14.10
C ARG A 174 2.76 20.51 -15.61
N ILE A 175 1.93 19.81 -16.38
CA ILE A 175 1.98 19.83 -17.86
C ILE A 175 1.72 21.24 -18.39
N ASP A 176 0.77 21.99 -17.81
CA ASP A 176 0.45 23.36 -18.21
C ASP A 176 1.58 24.35 -17.87
N ILE A 177 2.19 24.22 -16.69
CA ILE A 177 3.36 25.02 -16.27
C ILE A 177 4.58 24.70 -17.15
N ASP A 178 4.83 23.44 -17.48
CA ASP A 178 5.92 23.05 -18.38
C ASP A 178 5.67 23.55 -19.81
N ARG A 179 4.41 23.56 -20.26
CA ARG A 179 4.02 24.15 -21.55
C ARG A 179 4.24 25.66 -21.57
N LEU A 180 3.85 26.38 -20.51
CA LEU A 180 4.09 27.83 -20.35
C LEU A 180 5.58 28.17 -20.26
N ARG A 181 6.37 27.37 -19.53
CA ARG A 181 7.84 27.53 -19.44
C ARG A 181 8.49 27.32 -20.81
N LYS A 182 8.03 26.32 -21.59
CA LYS A 182 8.54 26.06 -22.94
C LYS A 182 8.25 27.22 -23.90
N ILE A 183 7.07 27.85 -23.80
CA ILE A 183 6.69 29.04 -24.58
C ILE A 183 7.52 30.27 -24.17
N SER A 184 7.78 30.47 -22.87
CA SER A 184 8.62 31.59 -22.39
C SER A 184 10.08 31.48 -22.82
N LEU A 185 10.62 30.26 -22.93
CA LEU A 185 11.99 30.01 -23.39
C LEU A 185 12.15 30.26 -24.90
N THR A 186 11.12 30.02 -25.71
CA THR A 186 11.14 30.34 -27.15
C THR A 186 10.89 31.83 -27.45
N SER A 187 10.26 32.59 -26.54
CA SER A 187 10.04 34.03 -26.72
C SER A 187 11.30 34.89 -26.50
N ASN A 188 12.31 34.40 -25.77
CA ASN A 188 13.55 35.15 -25.52
C ASN A 188 14.57 35.10 -26.68
N THR A 189 14.27 34.40 -27.78
CA THR A 189 15.15 34.35 -28.97
C THR A 189 14.73 35.34 -30.08
N ARG A 190 14.02 36.42 -29.74
CA ARG A 190 13.90 37.60 -30.62
C ARG A 190 14.71 38.75 -30.05
N VAL A 191 16.02 38.72 -30.29
CA VAL A 191 16.87 39.91 -30.22
C VAL A 191 16.51 40.78 -31.43
N THR A 192 15.43 41.55 -31.33
CA THR A 192 15.20 42.68 -32.23
C THR A 192 16.16 43.78 -31.82
N SER A 193 17.21 43.96 -32.62
CA SER A 193 18.06 45.15 -32.63
C SER A 193 17.19 46.40 -32.76
N VAL A 194 17.10 47.20 -31.71
CA VAL A 194 16.50 48.54 -31.74
C VAL A 194 17.59 49.54 -32.12
N PRO A 195 17.42 50.38 -33.16
CA PRO A 195 18.43 51.35 -33.55
C PRO A 195 18.51 52.48 -32.52
N ALA A 196 19.74 52.85 -32.17
CA ALA A 196 20.02 53.96 -31.25
C ALA A 196 19.58 55.30 -31.86
N SER A 197 18.59 55.95 -31.25
CA SER A 197 18.31 57.37 -31.48
C SER A 197 18.84 58.17 -30.28
N THR A 198 19.99 58.81 -30.51
CA THR A 198 20.64 59.72 -29.56
C THR A 198 19.86 61.04 -29.49
N ARG A 199 19.32 61.36 -28.31
CA ARG A 199 18.67 62.65 -28.03
C ARG A 199 19.57 63.51 -27.12
N ARG A 200 20.15 64.55 -27.74
CA ARG A 200 20.35 65.95 -27.29
C ARG A 200 21.16 66.23 -26.01
N ILE A 201 22.29 66.94 -26.18
CA ILE A 201 22.80 67.97 -25.25
C ILE A 201 23.16 69.22 -26.06
N ARG A 202 22.34 70.27 -25.99
CA ARG A 202 22.71 71.66 -25.66
C ARG A 202 21.45 72.49 -25.54
#